data_AF-A0ABD2M7K0-F1
#
_entry.id   AF-A0ABD2M7K0-F1
#
_cell.length_a   1.000
_cell.length_b   1.000
_cell.length_c   1.000
_cell.angle_alpha   90.00
_cell.angle_beta   90.00
_cell.angle_gamma   90.00
#
_symmetry.space_group_name_H-M   'P 1'
#
loop_
_entity.id
_entity.type
_entity.pdbx_description
1 polymer ?
#
loop_
_entity_poly.entity_id
_entity_poly.type
_entity_poly.pdbx_seq_one_letter_code
_entity_poly.pdbx_strand_id
1 'polypeptide(L)'
;MFGTFCRSLRAALLSAGTPMVLSQMGRVQRPTSNPRILKIRRHKVKKMKRKKRYKKYWYQYQRRHAVKKAKNEAKFRQRMNEMLDEMRNFEPLDYVKQTMRMAKWEWHSAVAPTGRKKYPHWSTLMSLEELFGLEPGTHIDKRYGLPSLEERPLVDKLQEDYRKLYWVEDSVAMVAQRRAEGMQMLQEKSDGGRTADVQKELQNSKSGENAEHGKG
;
A
#
# COMPACT_ATOMS: atom_id res chain seq x y z
N MET A 1 -34.34 -36.27 5.29
CA MET A 1 -34.01 -37.71 5.29
C MET A 1 -32.50 -37.85 5.39
N PHE A 2 -32.03 -38.25 6.58
CA PHE A 2 -30.61 -38.30 6.93
C PHE A 2 -30.00 -39.64 6.47
N GLY A 3 -28.96 -39.57 5.63
CA GLY A 3 -28.21 -40.75 5.20
C GLY A 3 -27.28 -41.25 6.32
N THR A 4 -27.63 -42.40 6.89
CA THR A 4 -26.81 -43.13 7.86
C THR A 4 -25.68 -43.88 7.15
N PHE A 5 -24.45 -43.60 7.58
CA PHE A 5 -23.24 -44.31 7.20
C PHE A 5 -23.26 -45.76 7.72
N CYS A 6 -23.19 -46.75 6.82
CA CYS A 6 -22.83 -48.12 7.17
C CYS A 6 -21.36 -48.19 7.59
N ARG A 7 -21.10 -48.42 8.88
CA ARG A 7 -19.83 -48.97 9.39
C ARG A 7 -20.06 -50.42 9.77
N SER A 8 -19.78 -51.33 8.83
CA SER A 8 -19.78 -52.77 9.11
C SER A 8 -18.53 -53.17 9.91
N LEU A 9 -18.76 -53.54 11.17
CA LEU A 9 -18.31 -54.79 11.78
C LEU A 9 -16.99 -55.39 11.25
N ARG A 10 -15.90 -55.11 11.97
CA ARG A 10 -14.76 -56.04 12.08
C ARG A 10 -14.20 -55.94 13.49
N ALA A 11 -14.92 -56.54 14.43
CA ALA A 11 -14.47 -56.73 15.80
C ALA A 11 -15.13 -58.01 16.32
N ALA A 12 -14.46 -59.15 16.14
CA ALA A 12 -14.64 -60.36 16.94
C ALA A 12 -13.76 -61.48 16.38
N LEU A 13 -12.53 -61.60 16.90
CA LEU A 13 -11.76 -62.84 17.08
C LEU A 13 -10.70 -62.48 18.15
N LEU A 14 -11.01 -62.61 19.44
CA LEU A 14 -10.66 -63.78 20.28
C LEU A 14 -9.15 -64.04 20.28
N SER A 15 -8.42 -63.47 21.24
CA SER A 15 -8.08 -64.07 22.54
C SER A 15 -7.06 -65.22 22.44
N ALA A 16 -5.77 -64.88 22.63
CA ALA A 16 -4.76 -65.85 23.03
C ALA A 16 -3.64 -65.14 23.79
N GLY A 17 -3.45 -65.54 25.06
CA GLY A 17 -2.17 -65.63 25.74
C GLY A 17 -1.28 -64.38 25.86
N THR A 18 -1.42 -63.65 26.97
CA THR A 18 -0.34 -63.35 27.95
C THR A 18 -0.80 -62.20 28.85
N PRO A 19 -0.87 -62.35 30.18
CA PRO A 19 -0.88 -61.18 31.05
C PRO A 19 0.53 -60.61 31.02
N MET A 20 0.83 -59.71 30.07
CA MET A 20 1.99 -58.83 30.22
C MET A 20 1.73 -57.98 31.46
N VAL A 21 2.32 -58.39 32.58
CA VAL A 21 2.62 -57.50 33.70
C VAL A 21 3.57 -56.45 33.13
N LEU A 22 2.99 -55.38 32.60
CA LEU A 22 3.74 -54.22 32.15
C LEU A 22 4.32 -53.58 33.40
N SER A 23 5.56 -53.95 33.73
CA SER A 23 6.38 -53.28 34.73
C SER A 23 6.29 -51.78 34.50
N GLN A 24 5.50 -51.09 35.36
CA GLN A 24 5.40 -49.64 35.42
C GLN A 24 6.67 -49.08 36.09
N MET A 25 7.84 -49.45 35.57
CA MET A 25 9.08 -48.79 35.93
C MET A 25 9.22 -47.56 35.02
N GLY A 26 8.73 -46.43 35.51
CA GLY A 26 9.39 -45.14 35.30
C GLY A 26 9.38 -44.52 33.91
N ARG A 27 8.40 -44.79 33.03
CA ARG A 27 8.13 -43.80 31.96
C ARG A 27 7.45 -42.60 32.58
N VAL A 28 8.24 -41.63 33.02
CA VAL A 28 7.76 -40.25 33.21
C VAL A 28 7.03 -39.89 31.92
N GLN A 29 5.69 -39.87 31.96
CA GLN A 29 4.89 -39.33 30.89
C GLN A 29 5.20 -37.83 30.85
N ARG A 30 6.29 -37.46 30.17
CA ARG A 30 6.53 -36.05 29.86
C ARG A 30 5.29 -35.60 29.09
N PRO A 31 4.58 -34.56 29.53
CA PRO A 31 3.42 -34.08 28.79
C PRO A 31 3.91 -33.72 27.38
N THR A 32 3.59 -34.57 26.41
CA THR A 32 3.94 -34.41 24.99
C THR A 32 3.24 -33.19 24.37
N SER A 33 2.40 -32.52 25.17
CA SER A 33 1.55 -31.40 24.84
C SER A 33 2.01 -30.10 25.51
N ASN A 34 3.28 -29.71 25.36
CA ASN A 34 3.62 -28.31 25.66
C ASN A 34 2.72 -27.41 24.77
N PRO A 35 1.87 -26.53 25.35
CA PRO A 35 0.85 -25.78 24.61
C PRO A 35 1.47 -24.91 23.52
N ARG A 36 2.74 -24.50 23.70
CA ARG A 36 3.52 -23.77 22.70
C ARG A 36 3.85 -24.63 21.48
N ILE A 37 4.26 -25.89 21.67
CA ILE A 37 4.56 -26.83 20.58
C ILE A 37 3.29 -27.11 19.76
N LEU A 38 2.13 -27.27 20.42
CA LEU A 38 0.86 -27.45 19.71
C LEU A 38 0.47 -26.21 18.90
N LYS A 39 0.67 -25.00 19.42
CA LYS A 39 0.48 -23.75 18.67
C LYS A 39 1.39 -23.71 17.43
N ILE A 40 2.67 -24.06 17.57
CA ILE A 40 3.64 -24.09 16.47
C ILE A 40 3.20 -25.10 15.40
N ARG A 41 2.81 -26.32 15.79
CA ARG A 41 2.33 -27.35 14.85
C ARG A 41 1.08 -26.90 14.10
N ARG A 42 0.12 -26.25 14.77
CA ARG A 42 -1.06 -25.67 14.12
C ARG A 42 -0.69 -24.59 13.09
N HIS A 43 0.23 -23.69 13.43
CA HIS A 43 0.70 -22.65 12.49
C HIS A 43 1.42 -23.27 11.28
N LYS A 44 2.26 -24.28 11.51
CA LYS A 44 2.94 -25.05 10.44
C LYS A 44 1.93 -25.65 9.47
N VAL A 45 0.91 -26.34 9.98
CA VAL A 45 -0.14 -26.97 9.16
C VAL A 45 -0.95 -25.91 8.41
N LYS A 46 -1.36 -24.81 9.08
CA LYS A 46 -2.07 -23.69 8.43
C LYS A 46 -1.26 -23.08 7.29
N LYS A 47 0.04 -22.80 7.50
CA LYS A 47 0.96 -22.25 6.49
C LYS A 47 1.13 -23.22 5.32
N MET A 48 1.36 -24.50 5.59
CA MET A 48 1.47 -25.55 4.56
C MET A 48 0.19 -25.65 3.71
N LYS A 49 -0.99 -25.73 4.35
CA LYS A 49 -2.27 -25.83 3.63
C LYS A 49 -2.59 -24.55 2.85
N ARG A 50 -2.25 -23.36 3.37
CA ARG A 50 -2.34 -22.09 2.63
C ARG A 50 -1.48 -22.11 1.37
N LYS A 51 -0.21 -22.52 1.47
CA LYS A 51 0.70 -22.66 0.32
C LYS A 51 0.16 -23.65 -0.72
N LYS A 52 -0.34 -24.82 -0.29
CA LYS A 52 -0.94 -25.81 -1.19
C LYS A 52 -2.18 -25.26 -1.91
N ARG A 53 -3.09 -24.59 -1.19
CA ARG A 53 -4.27 -23.94 -1.81
C ARG A 53 -3.87 -22.86 -2.80
N TYR A 54 -2.86 -22.05 -2.47
CA TYR A 54 -2.34 -21.02 -3.34
C TYR A 54 -1.76 -21.61 -4.64
N LYS A 55 -0.92 -22.64 -4.54
CA LYS A 55 -0.37 -23.34 -5.72
C LYS A 55 -1.49 -23.96 -6.57
N LYS A 56 -2.47 -24.63 -5.93
CA LYS A 56 -3.60 -25.27 -6.62
C LYS A 56 -4.46 -24.26 -7.39
N TYR A 57 -4.74 -23.10 -6.79
CA TYR A 57 -5.65 -22.09 -7.36
C TYR A 57 -4.93 -20.85 -7.89
N TRP A 58 -3.65 -20.99 -8.27
CA TRP A 58 -2.80 -19.87 -8.68
C TRP A 58 -3.43 -19.04 -9.80
N TYR A 59 -3.90 -19.67 -10.87
CA TYR A 59 -4.49 -18.98 -12.02
C TYR A 59 -5.79 -18.24 -11.67
N GLN A 60 -6.66 -18.85 -10.86
CA GLN A 60 -7.88 -18.19 -10.38
C GLN A 60 -7.53 -16.97 -9.50
N TYR A 61 -6.50 -17.09 -8.67
CA TYR A 61 -6.00 -15.99 -7.86
C TYR A 61 -5.48 -14.84 -8.74
N GLN A 62 -4.65 -15.13 -9.75
CA GLN A 62 -4.13 -14.12 -10.68
C GLN A 62 -5.26 -13.41 -11.43
N ARG A 63 -6.24 -14.14 -11.96
CA ARG A 63 -7.41 -13.56 -12.62
C ARG A 63 -8.18 -12.61 -11.69
N ARG A 64 -8.46 -13.02 -10.45
CA ARG A 64 -9.13 -12.16 -9.45
C ARG A 64 -8.32 -10.91 -9.12
N HIS A 65 -7.00 -11.04 -9.03
CA HIS A 65 -6.11 -9.89 -8.79
C HIS A 65 -6.08 -8.91 -9.96
N ALA A 66 -6.04 -9.41 -11.20
CA ALA A 66 -6.12 -8.59 -12.40
C ALA A 66 -7.44 -7.80 -12.44
N VAL A 67 -8.58 -8.48 -12.22
CA VAL A 67 -9.90 -7.82 -12.15
C VAL A 67 -9.95 -6.78 -11.04
N LYS A 68 -9.41 -7.08 -9.84
CA LYS A 68 -9.37 -6.13 -8.73
C LYS A 68 -8.55 -4.88 -9.09
N LYS A 69 -7.39 -5.05 -9.75
CA LYS A 69 -6.56 -3.93 -10.23
C LYS A 69 -7.31 -3.10 -11.26
N ALA A 70 -7.90 -3.73 -12.26
CA ALA A 70 -8.69 -3.03 -13.29
C ALA A 70 -9.86 -2.24 -12.70
N LYS A 71 -10.58 -2.80 -11.73
CA LYS A 71 -11.68 -2.10 -11.04
C LYS A 71 -11.18 -0.89 -10.24
N ASN A 72 -10.04 -1.02 -9.57
CA ASN A 72 -9.44 0.09 -8.84
C ASN A 72 -8.97 1.20 -9.77
N GLU A 73 -8.35 0.84 -10.89
CA GLU A 73 -7.93 1.77 -11.93
C GLU A 73 -9.13 2.51 -12.55
N ALA A 74 -10.21 1.80 -12.86
CA ALA A 74 -11.44 2.41 -13.36
C ALA A 74 -12.04 3.43 -12.37
N LYS A 75 -12.06 3.09 -11.08
CA LYS A 75 -12.51 4.02 -10.03
C LYS A 75 -11.60 5.24 -9.89
N PHE A 76 -10.30 5.05 -10.05
CA PHE A 76 -9.34 6.14 -10.04
C PHE A 76 -9.61 7.10 -11.20
N ARG A 77 -9.75 6.57 -12.42
CA ARG A 77 -10.09 7.37 -13.61
C ARG A 77 -11.41 8.09 -13.46
N GLN A 78 -12.43 7.42 -12.93
CA GLN A 78 -13.72 8.04 -12.66
C GLN A 78 -13.56 9.26 -11.74
N ARG A 79 -12.87 9.10 -10.61
CA ARG A 79 -12.62 10.21 -9.68
C ARG A 79 -11.83 11.36 -10.32
N MET A 80 -10.84 11.05 -11.15
CA MET A 80 -10.07 12.07 -11.86
C MET A 80 -10.93 12.83 -12.86
N ASN A 81 -11.79 12.13 -13.59
CA ASN A 81 -12.73 12.75 -14.53
C ASN A 81 -13.73 13.63 -13.78
N GLU A 82 -14.29 13.16 -12.66
CA GLU A 82 -15.17 13.95 -11.79
C GLU A 82 -14.48 15.26 -11.36
N MET A 83 -13.23 15.21 -10.90
CA MET A 83 -12.47 16.42 -10.53
C MET A 83 -12.23 17.36 -11.73
N LEU A 84 -11.90 16.82 -12.91
CA LEU A 84 -11.71 17.63 -14.11
C LEU A 84 -13.01 18.27 -14.59
N ASP A 85 -14.12 17.55 -14.49
CA ASP A 85 -15.45 18.05 -14.84
C ASP A 85 -15.92 19.11 -13.84
N GLU A 86 -15.63 18.94 -12.55
CA GLU A 86 -15.83 19.98 -11.52
C GLU A 86 -15.03 21.25 -11.86
N MET A 87 -13.76 21.12 -12.25
CA MET A 87 -12.93 22.26 -12.65
C MET A 87 -13.44 22.95 -13.91
N ARG A 88 -13.90 22.18 -14.91
CA ARG A 88 -14.40 22.73 -16.18
C ARG A 88 -15.71 23.48 -16.01
N ASN A 89 -16.59 22.98 -15.16
CA ASN A 89 -17.91 23.56 -14.90
C ASN A 89 -17.91 24.46 -13.64
N PHE A 90 -16.72 24.91 -13.19
CA PHE A 90 -16.61 25.69 -11.96
C PHE A 90 -17.09 27.13 -12.19
N GLU A 91 -18.26 27.44 -11.65
CA GLU A 91 -18.82 28.79 -11.62
C GLU A 91 -18.51 29.50 -10.29
N PRO A 92 -17.61 30.51 -10.28
CA PRO A 92 -17.11 31.10 -9.03
C PRO A 92 -18.20 31.85 -8.25
N LEU A 93 -19.14 32.49 -8.95
CA LEU A 93 -20.24 33.22 -8.31
C LEU A 93 -21.20 32.28 -7.57
N ASP A 94 -21.48 31.12 -8.16
CA ASP A 94 -22.37 30.13 -7.54
C ASP A 94 -21.67 29.44 -6.36
N TYR A 95 -20.36 29.21 -6.45
CA TYR A 95 -19.56 28.75 -5.32
C TYR A 95 -19.60 29.73 -4.14
N VAL A 96 -19.43 31.04 -4.37
CA VAL A 96 -19.53 32.05 -3.30
C VAL A 96 -20.93 32.11 -2.71
N LYS A 97 -21.97 32.11 -3.54
CA LYS A 97 -23.37 32.09 -3.06
C LYS A 97 -23.67 30.84 -2.22
N GLN A 98 -23.20 29.67 -2.65
CA GLN A 98 -23.39 28.41 -1.93
C GLN A 98 -22.62 28.40 -0.60
N THR A 99 -21.39 28.91 -0.57
CA THR A 99 -20.60 29.01 0.67
C THR A 99 -21.22 30.00 1.65
N MET A 100 -21.69 31.17 1.19
CA MET A 100 -22.45 32.11 2.03
C MET A 100 -23.75 31.47 2.57
N ARG A 101 -24.47 30.68 1.75
CA ARG A 101 -25.67 29.95 2.17
C ARG A 101 -25.35 28.89 3.22
N MET A 102 -24.26 28.14 3.05
CA MET A 102 -23.81 27.14 4.02
C MET A 102 -23.32 27.78 5.33
N ALA A 103 -22.66 28.93 5.26
CA ALA A 103 -22.22 29.68 6.44
C ALA A 103 -23.40 30.25 7.24
N LYS A 104 -24.47 30.66 6.54
CA LYS A 104 -25.74 31.10 7.14
C LYS A 104 -26.66 29.93 7.53
N TRP A 105 -26.26 28.69 7.28
CA TRP A 105 -27.05 27.52 7.62
C TRP A 105 -26.96 27.28 9.14
N GLU A 106 -27.98 27.70 9.87
CA GLU A 106 -28.11 27.39 11.28
C GLU A 106 -28.36 25.89 11.49
N TRP A 107 -27.59 25.28 12.40
CA TRP A 107 -27.55 23.84 12.66
C TRP A 107 -28.78 23.36 13.43
N HIS A 108 -29.96 23.36 12.80
CA HIS A 108 -31.17 22.84 13.43
C HIS A 108 -31.29 21.31 13.35
N SER A 109 -30.55 20.63 12.45
CA SER A 109 -30.62 19.16 12.31
C SER A 109 -29.41 18.47 12.96
N ALA A 110 -29.67 17.71 14.03
CA ALA A 110 -28.64 17.00 14.79
C ALA A 110 -27.94 15.84 14.04
N VAL A 111 -28.44 15.43 12.87
CA VAL A 111 -28.01 14.18 12.19
C VAL A 111 -28.02 14.35 10.67
N ALA A 112 -26.94 13.92 10.01
CA ALA A 112 -26.86 13.88 8.55
C ALA A 112 -27.80 12.80 7.98
N PRO A 113 -28.16 12.84 6.67
CA PRO A 113 -28.97 11.81 6.02
C PRO A 113 -28.39 10.38 6.14
N THR A 114 -27.11 10.27 6.47
CA THR A 114 -26.39 9.01 6.73
C THR A 114 -26.53 8.48 8.16
N GLY A 115 -27.32 9.15 9.03
CA GLY A 115 -27.49 8.78 10.43
C GLY A 115 -26.33 9.15 11.35
N ARG A 116 -25.28 9.79 10.83
CA ARG A 116 -24.11 10.23 11.60
C ARG A 116 -24.28 11.69 12.03
N LYS A 117 -23.88 12.01 13.27
CA LYS A 117 -23.71 13.40 13.69
C LYS A 117 -22.66 14.05 12.80
N LYS A 118 -23.06 15.05 12.02
CA LYS A 118 -22.13 15.89 11.26
C LYS A 118 -21.52 16.85 12.27
N TYR A 119 -20.31 16.54 12.73
CA TYR A 119 -19.50 17.56 13.39
C TYR A 119 -18.75 18.30 12.28
N PRO A 120 -18.98 19.60 12.09
CA PRO A 120 -18.13 20.39 11.21
C PRO A 120 -16.68 20.32 11.70
N HIS A 121 -15.74 20.49 10.77
CA HIS A 121 -14.35 20.66 11.14
C HIS A 121 -14.25 21.90 12.06
N TRP A 122 -13.43 21.86 13.10
CA TRP A 122 -13.34 22.93 14.11
C TRP A 122 -13.05 24.31 13.51
N SER A 123 -12.30 24.35 12.41
CA SER A 123 -12.01 25.57 11.64
C SER A 123 -13.20 26.16 10.87
N THR A 124 -14.35 25.49 10.86
CA THR A 124 -15.60 25.95 10.24
C THR A 124 -16.55 26.55 11.29
N LEU A 125 -16.37 26.22 12.56
CA LEU A 125 -17.25 26.66 13.66
C LEU A 125 -16.84 27.99 14.27
N MET A 126 -15.57 28.33 14.19
CA MET A 126 -14.98 29.47 14.89
C MET A 126 -13.97 30.17 13.99
N SER A 127 -13.97 31.49 14.05
CA SER A 127 -12.86 32.28 13.49
C SER A 127 -11.57 32.02 14.30
N LEU A 128 -10.40 32.29 13.70
CA LEU A 128 -9.13 32.14 14.44
C LEU A 128 -9.09 33.11 15.63
N GLU A 129 -9.70 34.27 15.43
CA GLU A 129 -9.84 35.35 16.40
C GLU A 129 -10.65 34.90 17.61
N GLU A 130 -11.78 34.22 17.39
CA GLU A 130 -12.57 33.61 18.46
C GLU A 130 -11.81 32.49 19.18
N LEU A 131 -10.96 31.73 18.48
CA LEU A 131 -10.14 30.67 19.09
C LEU A 131 -9.11 31.22 20.08
N PHE A 132 -8.56 32.40 19.78
CA PHE A 132 -7.63 33.11 20.66
C PHE A 132 -8.31 34.06 21.65
N GLY A 133 -9.65 34.11 21.66
CA GLY A 133 -10.42 34.94 22.59
C GLY A 133 -10.27 36.44 22.34
N LEU A 134 -10.03 36.84 21.09
CA LEU A 134 -9.92 38.25 20.72
C LEU A 134 -11.30 38.92 20.65
N GLU A 135 -11.34 40.24 20.86
CA GLU A 135 -12.59 41.00 20.79
C GLU A 135 -13.20 40.96 19.38
N PRO A 136 -14.54 40.81 19.26
CA PRO A 136 -15.22 40.79 17.98
C PRO A 136 -15.02 42.12 17.26
N GLY A 137 -14.24 42.11 16.17
CA GLY A 137 -13.84 43.29 15.41
C GLY A 137 -12.32 43.43 15.24
N THR A 138 -11.53 42.74 16.06
CA THR A 138 -10.10 42.58 15.84
C THR A 138 -9.86 41.44 14.83
N HIS A 139 -8.94 41.65 13.88
CA HIS A 139 -8.62 40.67 12.83
C HIS A 139 -7.15 40.26 12.95
N ILE A 140 -6.88 38.95 12.93
CA ILE A 140 -5.51 38.45 12.85
C ILE A 140 -5.10 38.51 11.37
N ASP A 141 -4.22 39.45 11.04
CA ASP A 141 -3.64 39.49 9.70
C ASP A 141 -2.79 38.24 9.48
N LYS A 142 -3.24 37.37 8.59
CA LYS A 142 -2.56 36.12 8.21
C LYS A 142 -1.24 36.37 7.48
N ARG A 143 -0.99 37.62 7.06
CA ARG A 143 0.26 38.05 6.42
C ARG A 143 1.31 38.49 7.44
N TYR A 144 0.94 38.60 8.72
CA TYR A 144 1.87 38.99 9.76
C TYR A 144 2.98 37.94 9.89
N GLY A 145 4.24 38.36 9.69
CA GLY A 145 5.41 37.48 9.66
C GLY A 145 5.77 36.90 8.28
N LEU A 146 4.99 37.17 7.22
CA LEU A 146 5.45 36.93 5.85
C LEU A 146 6.30 38.12 5.40
N PRO A 147 7.45 37.89 4.73
CA PRO A 147 8.30 38.98 4.26
C PRO A 147 7.55 39.85 3.25
N SER A 148 7.60 41.16 3.46
CA SER A 148 7.13 42.13 2.47
C SER A 148 7.93 42.01 1.17
N LEU A 149 7.44 42.59 0.07
CA LEU A 149 8.13 42.55 -1.23
C LEU A 149 9.56 43.11 -1.15
N GLU A 150 9.80 44.07 -0.25
CA GLU A 150 11.11 44.71 -0.02
C GLU A 150 12.01 43.87 0.91
N GLU A 151 11.43 43.11 1.83
CA GLU A 151 12.15 42.27 2.80
C GLU A 151 12.53 40.89 2.27
N ARG A 152 11.84 40.39 1.23
CA ARG A 152 12.17 39.12 0.55
C ARG A 152 13.66 38.98 0.19
N PRO A 153 14.30 39.94 -0.53
CA PRO A 153 15.71 39.81 -0.89
C PRO A 153 16.64 39.82 0.34
N LEU A 154 16.23 40.40 1.46
CA LEU A 154 17.00 40.37 2.71
C LEU A 154 16.92 39.00 3.37
N VAL A 155 15.72 38.39 3.39
CA VAL A 155 15.49 37.05 3.92
C VAL A 155 16.21 36.00 3.07
N ASP A 156 16.21 36.13 1.75
CA ASP A 156 16.92 35.23 0.84
C ASP A 156 18.44 35.26 1.12
N LYS A 157 19.02 36.46 1.28
CA LYS A 157 20.43 36.62 1.66
C LYS A 157 20.74 35.99 3.02
N LEU A 158 19.90 36.24 4.03
CA LEU A 158 20.05 35.64 5.36
C LEU A 158 19.95 34.11 5.30
N GLN A 159 19.10 33.56 4.44
CA GLN A 159 18.99 32.12 4.24
C GLN A 159 20.23 31.53 3.59
N GLU A 160 20.81 32.22 2.59
CA GLU A 160 22.08 31.84 1.98
C GLU A 160 23.24 31.89 2.98
N ASP A 161 23.32 32.95 3.78
CA ASP A 161 24.38 33.14 4.76
C ASP A 161 24.26 32.12 5.90
N TYR A 162 23.03 31.81 6.32
CA TYR A 162 22.77 30.72 7.28
C TYR A 162 23.20 29.36 6.72
N ARG A 163 22.90 29.06 5.45
CA ARG A 163 23.33 27.82 4.77
C ARG A 163 24.86 27.73 4.65
N LYS A 164 25.55 28.85 4.43
CA LYS A 164 27.02 28.92 4.36
C LYS A 164 27.66 28.74 5.74
N LEU A 165 27.11 29.36 6.78
CA LEU A 165 27.63 29.27 8.15
C LEU A 165 27.36 27.92 8.79
N TYR A 166 26.15 27.40 8.62
CA TYR A 166 25.69 26.16 9.19
C TYR A 166 25.42 25.20 8.04
N TRP A 167 26.44 24.41 7.71
CA TRP A 167 26.39 23.37 6.70
C TRP A 167 25.27 22.36 7.04
N VAL A 168 24.07 22.59 6.53
CA VAL A 168 23.02 21.57 6.46
C VAL A 168 23.03 21.10 5.02
N GLU A 169 23.61 19.92 4.78
CA GLU A 169 23.42 19.25 3.50
C GLU A 169 21.92 19.17 3.22
N ASP A 170 21.46 19.77 2.11
CA ASP A 170 20.07 19.72 1.71
C ASP A 170 19.70 18.24 1.48
N SER A 171 19.09 17.63 2.49
CA SER A 171 18.67 16.22 2.45
C SER A 171 17.80 15.91 1.23
N VAL A 172 17.06 16.91 0.74
CA VAL A 172 16.25 16.83 -0.48
C VAL A 172 17.11 16.78 -1.75
N ALA A 173 18.18 17.55 -1.84
CA ALA A 173 19.11 17.55 -2.97
C ALA A 173 19.88 16.22 -3.06
N MET A 174 20.30 15.67 -1.91
CA MET A 174 20.93 14.34 -1.83
C MET A 174 19.99 13.21 -2.26
N VAL A 175 18.71 13.28 -1.88
CA VAL A 175 17.69 12.31 -2.32
C VAL A 175 17.40 12.44 -3.82
N ALA A 176 17.44 13.66 -4.37
CA ALA A 176 17.28 13.90 -5.79
C ALA A 176 18.47 13.36 -6.60
N GLN A 177 19.70 13.56 -6.13
CA GLN A 177 20.93 13.02 -6.73
C GLN A 177 20.92 11.48 -6.71
N ARG A 178 20.62 10.84 -5.56
CA ARG A 178 20.50 9.36 -5.49
C ARG A 178 19.41 8.79 -6.39
N ARG A 179 18.31 9.53 -6.59
CA ARG A 179 17.25 9.12 -7.54
C ARG A 179 17.74 9.23 -8.98
N ALA A 180 18.48 10.28 -9.34
CA ALA A 180 19.05 10.45 -10.67
C ALA A 180 20.10 9.37 -10.98
N GLU A 181 21.01 9.08 -10.05
CA GLU A 181 21.98 7.99 -10.15
C GLU A 181 21.30 6.63 -10.28
N GLY A 182 20.24 6.38 -9.49
CA GLY A 182 19.44 5.15 -9.59
C GLY A 182 18.76 4.97 -10.95
N MET A 183 18.37 6.06 -11.62
CA MET A 183 17.80 6.04 -12.96
C MET A 183 18.87 5.78 -14.03
N GLN A 184 20.06 6.36 -13.91
CA GLN A 184 21.19 6.09 -14.82
C GLN A 184 21.62 4.61 -14.77
N MET A 185 21.73 4.04 -13.56
CA MET A 185 22.05 2.62 -13.36
C MET A 185 21.01 1.65 -13.96
N LEU A 186 19.75 2.08 -14.07
CA LEU A 186 18.69 1.30 -14.73
C LEU A 186 18.77 1.42 -16.26
N GLN A 187 19.18 2.56 -16.76
CA GLN A 187 19.35 2.82 -18.19
C GLN A 187 20.54 2.06 -18.77
N GLU A 188 21.69 2.08 -18.09
CA GLU A 188 22.87 1.29 -18.47
C GLU A 188 22.61 -0.23 -18.51
N LYS A 189 21.77 -0.74 -17.60
CA LYS A 189 21.33 -2.15 -17.62
C LYS A 189 20.43 -2.48 -18.80
N SER A 190 19.64 -1.52 -19.29
CA SER A 190 18.79 -1.71 -20.46
C SER A 190 19.58 -1.68 -21.77
N ASP A 191 20.64 -0.88 -21.82
CA ASP A 191 21.49 -0.74 -23.01
C ASP A 191 22.51 -1.90 -23.13
N GLY A 192 23.02 -2.42 -22.00
CA GLY A 192 23.88 -3.62 -21.98
C GLY A 192 23.18 -4.92 -22.41
N GLY A 193 21.85 -4.99 -22.35
CA GLY A 193 21.08 -6.12 -22.87
C GLY A 193 21.00 -6.10 -24.40
N ARG A 194 20.80 -4.93 -25.00
CA ARG A 194 20.72 -4.77 -26.47
C ARG A 194 22.03 -5.07 -27.18
N THR A 195 23.17 -4.70 -26.60
CA THR A 195 24.49 -4.94 -27.21
C THR A 195 24.88 -6.43 -27.21
N ALA A 196 24.45 -7.19 -26.19
CA ALA A 196 24.68 -8.63 -26.10
C ALA A 196 23.83 -9.43 -27.11
N ASP A 197 22.61 -8.98 -27.39
CA ASP A 197 21.72 -9.63 -28.37
C ASP A 197 22.19 -9.36 -29.81
N VAL A 198 22.66 -8.15 -30.12
CA VAL A 198 23.24 -7.80 -31.44
C VAL A 198 24.54 -8.58 -31.71
N GLN A 199 25.39 -8.82 -30.71
CA GLN A 199 26.61 -9.64 -30.88
C GLN A 199 26.32 -11.12 -31.12
N LYS A 200 25.22 -11.65 -30.55
CA LYS A 200 24.77 -13.03 -30.82
C LYS A 200 24.21 -13.21 -32.23
N GLU A 201 23.48 -12.22 -32.75
CA GLU A 201 23.02 -12.26 -34.15
C GLU A 201 24.18 -12.19 -35.15
N LEU A 202 25.22 -11.41 -34.87
CA LEU A 202 26.44 -11.32 -35.70
C LEU A 202 27.33 -12.57 -35.69
N GLN A 203 27.24 -13.42 -34.66
CA GLN A 203 27.96 -14.70 -34.61
C GLN A 203 27.19 -15.84 -35.30
N ASN A 204 25.86 -15.78 -35.30
CA ASN A 204 25.02 -16.72 -36.02
C ASN A 204 25.03 -16.51 -37.54
N SER A 205 25.26 -15.28 -38.02
CA SER A 205 25.42 -15.01 -39.45
C SER A 205 26.78 -15.50 -40.02
N LYS A 206 27.86 -15.44 -39.23
CA LYS A 206 29.19 -15.97 -39.64
C LYS A 206 29.29 -17.50 -39.66
N SER A 207 28.37 -18.22 -39.02
CA SER A 207 28.33 -19.69 -39.06
C SER A 207 27.48 -20.25 -40.20
N GLY A 208 26.68 -19.41 -40.89
CA GLY A 208 25.89 -19.79 -42.06
C GLY A 208 26.67 -19.80 -43.39
N GLU A 209 27.67 -18.92 -43.56
CA GLU A 209 28.41 -18.80 -44.84
C GLU A 209 29.43 -19.92 -45.10
N ASN A 210 29.84 -20.68 -44.08
CA ASN A 210 30.83 -21.76 -44.24
C ASN A 210 30.22 -23.13 -44.61
N ALA A 211 28.90 -23.23 -44.76
CA ALA A 211 28.20 -24.49 -45.03
C ALA A 211 27.96 -24.77 -46.53
N GLU A 212 28.20 -23.81 -47.43
CA GLU A 212 27.89 -23.95 -48.87
C GLU A 212 29.09 -24.30 -49.77
N HIS A 213 30.33 -24.34 -49.27
CA HIS A 213 31.52 -24.62 -50.11
C HIS A 213 32.01 -26.08 -50.07
N GLY A 214 31.15 -27.03 -49.68
CA GLY A 214 31.50 -28.44 -49.49
C GLY A 214 30.72 -29.43 -50.35
N LYS A 215 30.39 -29.09 -51.60
CA LYS A 215 29.93 -30.07 -52.61
C LYS A 215 30.46 -29.68 -53.99
N GLY A 216 31.54 -30.34 -54.38
CA GLY A 216 32.12 -30.38 -55.72
C GLY A 216 32.96 -31.64 -55.82
#